data_AF-A0A960M0I1-F1
#
_entry.id   AF-A0A960M0I1-F1
#
_cell.length_a   1.000
_cell.length_b   1.000
_cell.length_c   1.000
_cell.angle_alpha   90.00
_cell.angle_beta   90.00
_cell.angle_gamma   90.00
#
_symmetry.space_group_name_H-M   'P 1'
#
loop_
_entity.id
_entity.type
_entity.pdbx_description
1 polymer ?
#
loop_
_entity_poly.entity_id
_entity_poly.type
_entity_poly.pdbx_seq_one_letter_code
_entity_poly.pdbx_strand_id
1 'polypeptide(L)'
;MSYADNLSIQERRSHFRNVASVAAKDGVINNEERAVLAFVAQKWKLTDEDLRDVTEHPNAIEMALPNDRLACFQQLYDLVEIMIVDGMVRIKERELCTSLAVNLGFTPDAVDTIIQAILKGNLSSRDEKDIQADLIRKLL
;
A
#
# COMPACT_ATOMS: atom_id res chain seq x y z
N MET A 1 -11.78 11.90 1.50
CA MET A 1 -10.43 12.05 2.09
C MET A 1 -9.92 10.64 2.15
N SER A 2 -8.82 10.32 1.46
CA SER A 2 -8.22 8.99 1.56
C SER A 2 -7.71 8.81 2.99
N TYR A 3 -7.78 7.61 3.56
CA TYR A 3 -7.29 7.37 4.92
C TYR A 3 -5.82 7.77 5.10
N ALA A 4 -5.02 7.73 4.03
CA ALA A 4 -3.65 8.23 4.03
C ALA A 4 -3.54 9.70 4.46
N ASP A 5 -4.58 10.52 4.29
CA ASP A 5 -4.62 11.90 4.78
C ASP A 5 -4.61 11.99 6.32
N ASN A 6 -5.05 10.95 7.02
CA ASN A 6 -5.09 10.88 8.48
C ASN A 6 -3.79 10.37 9.12
N LEU A 7 -2.89 9.77 8.32
CA LEU A 7 -1.59 9.31 8.81
C LEU A 7 -0.65 10.49 9.10
N SER A 8 0.13 10.35 10.17
CA SER A 8 1.28 11.21 10.43
C SER A 8 2.35 11.05 9.33
N ILE A 9 3.21 12.05 9.17
CA ILE A 9 4.30 11.97 8.19
C ILE A 9 5.24 10.79 8.50
N GLN A 10 5.43 10.45 9.77
CA GLN A 10 6.22 9.30 10.20
C GLN A 10 5.58 7.97 9.76
N GLU A 11 4.26 7.81 9.92
CA GLU A 11 3.54 6.62 9.47
C GLU A 11 3.59 6.47 7.96
N ARG A 12 3.41 7.57 7.20
CA ARG A 12 3.53 7.54 5.73
C ARG A 12 4.92 7.13 5.27
N ARG A 13 5.97 7.65 5.92
CA ARG A 13 7.37 7.24 5.65
C ARG A 13 7.60 5.77 5.98
N SER A 14 7.05 5.29 7.09
CA SER A 14 7.12 3.87 7.47
C SER A 14 6.42 2.98 6.44
N HIS A 15 5.21 3.36 6.04
CA HIS A 15 4.48 2.62 5.02
C HIS A 15 5.22 2.61 3.69
N PHE A 16 5.79 3.74 3.30
CA PHE A 16 6.56 3.87 2.07
C PHE A 16 7.82 3.02 2.05
N ARG A 17 8.55 2.92 3.17
CA ARG A 17 9.68 2.00 3.29
C ARG A 17 9.26 0.55 3.06
N ASN A 18 8.14 0.11 3.64
CA ASN A 18 7.68 -1.27 3.44
C ASN A 18 7.20 -1.51 2.00
N VAL A 19 6.63 -0.51 1.33
CA VAL A 19 6.30 -0.62 -0.10
C VAL A 19 7.59 -0.75 -0.92
N ALA A 20 8.58 0.09 -0.64
CA ALA A 20 9.87 0.06 -1.34
C ALA A 20 10.63 -1.25 -1.11
N SER A 21 10.58 -1.82 0.09
CA SER A 21 11.24 -3.10 0.40
C SER A 21 10.67 -4.27 -0.42
N VAL A 22 9.37 -4.26 -0.72
CA VAL A 22 8.75 -5.30 -1.57
C VAL A 22 8.76 -4.97 -3.06
N ALA A 23 8.96 -3.69 -3.42
CA ALA A 23 9.16 -3.28 -4.80
C ALA A 23 10.54 -3.70 -5.33
N ALA A 24 11.58 -3.63 -4.49
CA ALA A 24 12.96 -3.99 -4.83
C ALA A 24 13.19 -5.52 -4.79
N LYS A 25 12.51 -6.29 -5.65
CA LYS A 25 12.48 -7.77 -5.64
C LYS A 25 13.87 -8.44 -5.64
N ASP A 26 14.84 -7.82 -6.29
CA ASP A 26 16.23 -8.31 -6.48
C ASP A 26 17.28 -7.34 -5.93
N GLY A 27 16.86 -6.40 -5.07
CA GLY A 27 17.75 -5.37 -4.52
C GLY A 27 18.10 -4.27 -5.52
N VAL A 28 17.41 -4.24 -6.67
CA VAL A 28 17.52 -3.21 -7.70
C VAL A 28 16.14 -2.59 -7.88
N ILE A 29 16.11 -1.27 -8.09
CA ILE A 29 14.89 -0.56 -8.48
C ILE A 29 15.08 -0.09 -9.92
N ASN A 30 14.31 -0.68 -10.83
CA ASN A 30 14.31 -0.27 -12.24
C ASN A 30 13.42 0.97 -12.46
N ASN A 31 13.40 1.48 -13.69
CA ASN A 31 12.65 2.69 -14.04
C ASN A 31 11.13 2.55 -13.82
N GLU A 32 10.57 1.36 -14.02
CA GLU A 32 9.15 1.12 -13.83
C GLU A 32 8.79 1.09 -12.34
N GLU A 33 9.58 0.40 -11.52
CA GLU A 33 9.43 0.38 -10.06
C GLU A 33 9.61 1.77 -9.47
N ARG A 34 10.61 2.52 -9.95
CA ARG A 34 10.81 3.92 -9.55
C ARG A 34 9.61 4.79 -9.87
N ALA A 35 8.96 4.58 -11.02
CA ALA A 35 7.75 5.31 -11.39
C ALA A 35 6.57 4.98 -10.46
N VAL A 36 6.41 3.72 -10.08
CA VAL A 36 5.39 3.30 -9.09
C VAL A 36 5.69 3.91 -7.72
N LEU A 37 6.93 3.85 -7.24
CA LEU A 37 7.32 4.45 -5.96
C LEU A 37 7.16 5.97 -5.95
N ALA A 38 7.48 6.65 -7.06
CA ALA A 38 7.24 8.08 -7.20
C ALA A 38 5.74 8.41 -7.12
N PHE A 39 4.89 7.60 -7.76
CA PHE A 39 3.44 7.76 -7.67
C PHE A 39 2.93 7.56 -6.23
N VAL A 40 3.40 6.53 -5.52
CA VAL A 40 3.06 6.30 -4.10
C VAL A 40 3.51 7.48 -3.23
N ALA A 41 4.75 7.92 -3.38
CA ALA A 41 5.31 9.06 -2.63
C ALA A 41 4.47 10.32 -2.84
N GLN A 42 4.07 10.59 -4.08
CA GLN A 42 3.19 11.71 -4.41
C GLN A 42 1.83 11.59 -3.72
N LYS A 43 1.18 10.41 -3.78
CA LYS A 43 -0.13 10.17 -3.16
C LYS A 43 -0.08 10.32 -1.64
N TRP A 44 1.02 9.92 -1.02
CA TRP A 44 1.25 10.07 0.43
C TRP A 44 1.89 11.41 0.82
N LYS A 45 2.05 12.35 -0.13
CA LYS A 45 2.62 13.70 0.10
C LYS A 45 4.00 13.64 0.74
N LEU A 46 4.81 12.66 0.33
CA LEU A 46 6.20 12.51 0.70
C LEU A 46 7.09 13.37 -0.21
N THR A 47 8.29 13.68 0.26
CA THR A 47 9.23 14.52 -0.49
C THR A 47 10.04 13.70 -1.49
N ASP A 48 10.68 14.38 -2.46
CA ASP A 48 11.64 13.74 -3.35
C ASP A 48 12.85 13.16 -2.61
N GLU A 49 13.16 13.69 -1.42
CA GLU A 49 14.17 13.14 -0.52
C GLU A 49 13.73 11.77 0.03
N ASP A 50 12.48 11.65 0.50
CA ASP A 50 11.93 10.37 0.96
C ASP A 50 11.98 9.29 -0.16
N LEU A 51 11.69 9.68 -1.41
CA LEU A 51 11.83 8.81 -2.58
C LEU A 51 13.29 8.43 -2.87
N ARG A 52 14.22 9.38 -2.81
CA ARG A 52 15.64 9.11 -3.04
C ARG A 52 16.21 8.16 -2.00
N ASP A 53 15.88 8.36 -0.72
CA ASP A 53 16.35 7.53 0.39
C ASP A 53 16.09 6.03 0.15
N VAL A 54 14.92 5.69 -0.40
CA VAL A 54 14.57 4.30 -0.70
C VAL A 54 15.04 3.83 -2.08
N THR A 55 15.23 4.73 -3.04
CA THR A 55 15.60 4.34 -4.42
C THR A 55 17.11 4.21 -4.62
N GLU A 56 17.92 4.97 -3.88
CA GLU A 56 19.39 4.93 -3.97
C GLU A 56 20.00 3.80 -3.13
N HIS A 57 19.32 3.39 -2.06
CA HIS A 57 19.79 2.36 -1.12
C HIS A 57 18.76 1.24 -0.87
N PRO A 58 18.21 0.58 -1.90
CA PRO A 58 17.16 -0.43 -1.75
C PRO A 58 17.56 -1.60 -0.83
N ASN A 59 18.83 -2.02 -0.86
CA ASN A 59 19.35 -3.11 -0.03
C ASN A 59 19.47 -2.76 1.46
N ALA A 60 19.41 -1.48 1.81
CA ALA A 60 19.47 -1.01 3.19
C ALA A 60 18.07 -0.82 3.81
N ILE A 61 17.00 -1.07 3.05
CA ILE A 61 15.64 -0.89 3.52
C ILE A 61 15.26 -2.07 4.41
N GLU A 62 15.29 -1.83 5.72
CA GLU A 62 14.64 -2.72 6.68
C GLU A 62 13.15 -2.39 6.73
N MET A 63 12.33 -3.43 6.55
CA MET A 63 10.88 -3.31 6.63
C MET A 63 10.44 -3.08 8.07
N ALA A 64 9.75 -1.98 8.32
CA ALA A 64 9.18 -1.62 9.61
C ALA A 64 7.75 -2.17 9.72
N LEU A 65 7.62 -3.45 10.02
CA LEU A 65 6.31 -4.10 10.17
C LEU A 65 5.55 -3.51 11.36
N PRO A 66 4.24 -3.19 11.22
CA PRO A 66 3.42 -2.79 12.35
C PRO A 66 3.31 -3.90 13.39
N ASN A 67 3.15 -3.52 14.66
CA ASN A 67 3.09 -4.46 15.79
C ASN A 67 1.69 -5.05 16.02
N ASP A 68 0.65 -4.47 15.41
CA ASP A 68 -0.73 -4.91 15.56
C ASP A 68 -1.39 -5.19 14.21
N ARG A 69 -2.33 -6.15 14.22
CA ARG A 69 -3.00 -6.64 13.02
C ARG A 69 -3.85 -5.58 12.33
N LEU A 70 -4.40 -4.63 13.09
CA LEU A 70 -5.22 -3.55 12.54
C LEU A 70 -4.35 -2.56 11.76
N ALA A 71 -3.18 -2.20 12.27
CA ALA A 71 -2.22 -1.38 11.56
C ALA A 71 -1.66 -2.10 10.31
N CYS A 72 -1.42 -3.41 10.37
CA CYS A 72 -1.08 -4.21 9.18
C CYS A 72 -2.20 -4.15 8.13
N PHE A 73 -3.47 -4.29 8.56
CA PHE A 73 -4.61 -4.15 7.65
C PHE A 73 -4.66 -2.75 7.04
N GLN A 74 -4.51 -1.71 7.85
CA GLN A 74 -4.58 -0.33 7.40
C GLN A 74 -3.52 -0.03 6.34
N GLN A 75 -2.28 -0.47 6.59
CA GLN A 75 -1.19 -0.31 5.65
C GLN A 75 -1.48 -0.98 4.30
N LEU A 76 -2.02 -2.20 4.33
CA LEU A 76 -2.39 -2.91 3.11
C LEU A 76 -3.53 -2.21 2.38
N TYR A 77 -4.57 -1.79 3.11
CA TYR A 77 -5.72 -1.07 2.58
C TYR A 77 -5.29 0.22 1.88
N ASP A 78 -4.44 1.02 2.54
CA ASP A 78 -3.95 2.30 2.01
C ASP A 78 -3.16 2.11 0.71
N LEU A 79 -2.32 1.07 0.62
CA LEU A 79 -1.63 0.74 -0.63
C LEU A 79 -2.62 0.33 -1.72
N VAL A 80 -3.58 -0.54 -1.41
CA VAL A 80 -4.56 -1.01 -2.42
C VAL A 80 -5.41 0.15 -2.91
N GLU A 81 -5.83 1.06 -2.04
CA GLU A 81 -6.62 2.24 -2.40
C GLU A 81 -5.87 3.12 -3.42
N ILE A 82 -4.59 3.44 -3.17
CA ILE A 82 -3.82 4.29 -4.10
C ILE A 82 -3.53 3.59 -5.42
N MET A 83 -3.44 2.26 -5.43
CA MET A 83 -3.20 1.46 -6.64
C MET A 83 -4.44 1.30 -7.52
N ILE A 84 -5.63 1.64 -7.01
CA ILE A 84 -6.84 1.72 -7.82
C ILE A 84 -6.86 3.09 -8.51
N VAL A 85 -6.60 3.08 -9.83
CA VAL A 85 -6.67 4.28 -10.67
C VAL A 85 -7.72 4.05 -11.75
N ASP A 86 -8.64 5.00 -11.90
CA ASP A 86 -9.77 4.92 -12.85
C ASP A 86 -10.57 3.62 -12.73
N GLY A 87 -10.72 3.11 -11.50
CA GLY A 87 -11.47 1.89 -11.21
C GLY A 87 -10.75 0.59 -11.61
N MET A 88 -9.44 0.64 -11.90
CA MET A 88 -8.64 -0.50 -12.30
C MET A 88 -7.36 -0.61 -11.47
N VAL A 89 -6.86 -1.84 -11.32
CA VAL A 89 -5.54 -2.15 -10.75
C VAL A 89 -4.81 -3.01 -11.78
N ARG A 90 -3.63 -2.56 -12.22
CA ARG A 90 -2.83 -3.30 -13.20
C ARG A 90 -2.18 -4.52 -12.55
N ILE A 91 -1.78 -5.50 -13.37
CA ILE A 91 -1.19 -6.77 -12.88
C ILE A 91 0.03 -6.50 -11.97
N LYS A 92 0.96 -5.63 -12.38
CA LYS A 92 2.16 -5.29 -11.59
C LYS A 92 1.84 -4.60 -10.25
N GLU A 93 0.84 -3.73 -10.22
CA GLU A 93 0.40 -3.04 -9.00
C GLU A 93 -0.27 -4.03 -8.03
N ARG A 94 -1.04 -4.99 -8.57
CA ARG A 94 -1.61 -6.09 -7.79
C ARG A 94 -0.52 -6.99 -7.21
N GLU A 95 0.50 -7.33 -7.99
CA GLU A 95 1.65 -8.11 -7.51
C GLU A 95 2.39 -7.39 -6.37
N LEU A 96 2.55 -6.07 -6.48
CA LEU A 96 3.15 -5.26 -5.41
C LEU A 96 2.30 -5.31 -4.13
N CYS A 97 0.99 -5.10 -4.25
CA CYS A 97 0.06 -5.23 -3.13
C CYS A 97 0.09 -6.62 -2.50
N THR A 98 0.17 -7.67 -3.33
CA THR A 98 0.24 -9.06 -2.89
C THR A 98 1.54 -9.35 -2.14
N SER A 99 2.66 -8.82 -2.64
CA SER A 99 3.96 -8.94 -1.98
C SER A 99 3.94 -8.25 -0.62
N LEU A 100 3.34 -7.06 -0.52
CA LEU A 100 3.17 -6.38 0.77
C LEU A 100 2.24 -7.16 1.71
N ALA A 101 1.11 -7.68 1.20
CA ALA A 101 0.14 -8.45 1.98
C ALA A 101 0.79 -9.67 2.66
N VAL A 102 1.59 -10.44 1.92
CA VAL A 102 2.30 -11.61 2.46
C VAL A 102 3.26 -11.21 3.58
N ASN A 103 4.02 -10.12 3.39
CA ASN A 103 4.95 -9.63 4.40
C ASN A 103 4.24 -9.11 5.66
N LEU A 104 3.04 -8.55 5.52
CA LEU A 104 2.18 -8.12 6.63
C LEU A 104 1.40 -9.28 7.28
N GLY A 105 1.57 -10.51 6.80
CA GLY A 105 0.95 -11.71 7.34
C GLY A 105 -0.49 -11.95 6.87
N PHE A 106 -0.86 -11.45 5.69
CA PHE A 106 -2.13 -11.76 5.01
C PHE A 106 -1.94 -12.80 3.91
N THR A 107 -3.03 -13.47 3.54
CA THR A 107 -3.07 -14.33 2.37
C THR A 107 -3.14 -13.47 1.09
N PRO A 108 -2.64 -13.96 -0.06
CA PRO A 108 -2.77 -13.26 -1.34
C PRO A 108 -4.22 -12.85 -1.67
N ASP A 109 -5.19 -13.73 -1.36
CA ASP A 109 -6.63 -13.50 -1.57
C ASP A 109 -7.19 -12.27 -0.81
N ALA A 110 -6.49 -11.79 0.23
CA ALA A 110 -6.87 -10.59 0.94
C ALA A 110 -6.82 -9.36 0.02
N VAL A 111 -5.85 -9.28 -0.89
CA VAL A 111 -5.72 -8.16 -1.84
C VAL A 111 -6.92 -8.10 -2.76
N ASP A 112 -7.31 -9.23 -3.35
CA ASP A 112 -8.49 -9.30 -4.21
C ASP A 112 -9.77 -8.98 -3.46
N THR A 113 -9.87 -9.42 -2.21
CA THR A 113 -11.01 -9.09 -1.33
C THR A 113 -11.10 -7.58 -1.10
N ILE A 114 -9.99 -6.90 -0.81
CA ILE A 114 -9.95 -5.45 -0.59
C ILE A 114 -10.28 -4.69 -1.88
N ILE A 115 -9.66 -5.06 -3.02
CA ILE A 115 -9.93 -4.44 -4.33
C ILE A 115 -11.43 -4.50 -4.65
N GLN A 116 -12.04 -5.70 -4.54
CA GLN A 116 -13.46 -5.87 -4.84
C GLN A 116 -14.35 -5.03 -3.92
N ALA A 117 -14.00 -4.95 -2.63
CA ALA A 117 -14.76 -4.17 -1.66
C ALA A 117 -14.71 -2.67 -1.95
N ILE A 118 -13.53 -2.13 -2.26
CA ILE A 118 -13.36 -0.71 -2.63
C ILE A 118 -14.12 -0.40 -3.92
N LEU A 119 -13.94 -1.20 -4.98
CA LEU A 119 -14.62 -0.98 -6.27
C LEU A 119 -16.15 -1.03 -6.13
N LYS A 120 -16.67 -2.02 -5.40
CA LYS A 120 -18.11 -2.11 -5.13
C LYS A 120 -18.60 -0.94 -4.29
N GLY A 121 -17.83 -0.54 -3.28
CA GLY A 121 -18.12 0.61 -2.43
C GLY A 121 -18.25 1.90 -3.23
N ASN A 122 -17.29 2.16 -4.11
CA ASN A 122 -17.29 3.32 -5.01
C ASN A 122 -18.51 3.35 -5.94
N LEU A 123 -18.94 2.19 -6.46
CA LEU A 123 -20.13 2.09 -7.33
C LEU A 123 -21.45 2.31 -6.57
N SER A 124 -21.48 1.93 -5.29
CA SER A 124 -22.69 2.01 -4.45
C SER A 124 -22.68 3.21 -3.51
N SER A 125 -21.71 4.12 -3.64
CA SER A 125 -21.52 5.29 -2.78
C SER A 125 -21.52 4.94 -1.27
N ARG A 126 -20.95 3.79 -0.91
CA ARG A 126 -20.85 3.37 0.51
C ARG A 126 -19.81 4.22 1.23
N ASP A 127 -20.04 4.44 2.52
CA ASP A 127 -19.05 5.08 3.38
C ASP A 127 -17.82 4.19 3.53
N GLU A 128 -16.63 4.79 3.45
CA GLU A 128 -15.35 4.10 3.54
C GLU A 128 -15.21 3.36 4.88
N LYS A 129 -15.70 3.93 5.98
CA LYS A 129 -15.64 3.31 7.30
C LYS A 129 -16.45 2.02 7.37
N ASP A 130 -17.58 1.97 6.66
CA ASP A 130 -18.39 0.76 6.58
C ASP A 130 -17.67 -0.33 5.78
N ILE A 131 -16.99 0.05 4.69
CA ILE A 131 -16.19 -0.87 3.88
C ILE A 131 -15.04 -1.45 4.71
N GLN A 132 -14.29 -0.59 5.42
CA GLN A 132 -13.19 -1.01 6.28
C GLN A 132 -13.69 -1.89 7.43
N ALA A 133 -14.81 -1.54 8.09
CA ALA A 133 -15.37 -2.35 9.17
C ALA A 133 -15.77 -3.77 8.71
N ASP A 134 -16.35 -3.90 7.52
CA ASP A 134 -16.69 -5.20 6.94
C ASP A 134 -15.43 -6.01 6.59
N LEU A 135 -14.40 -5.35 6.04
CA LEU A 135 -13.13 -5.98 5.71
C LEU A 135 -12.38 -6.45 6.95
N ILE A 136 -12.32 -5.63 7.99
CA ILE A 136 -11.70 -5.96 9.28
C ILE A 136 -12.35 -7.22 9.86
N ARG A 137 -13.70 -7.29 9.91
CA ARG A 137 -14.43 -8.49 10.38
C ARG A 137 -14.14 -9.75 9.57
N LYS A 138 -13.74 -9.60 8.30
CA LYS A 138 -13.50 -10.71 7.38
C LYS A 138 -12.04 -11.18 7.40
N LEU A 139 -11.09 -10.26 7.62
CA LEU A 139 -9.65 -10.50 7.42
C LEU A 139 -8.84 -10.58 8.73
N LEU A 140 -9.40 -10.08 9.84
CA LEU A 140 -8.80 -10.11 11.18
C LEU A 140 -9.62 -10.99 12.11
#